data_AF-A0A1G1AIV9-F1
#
_entry.id   AF-A0A1G1AIV9-F1
#
_cell.length_a   1.000
_cell.length_b   1.000
_cell.length_c   1.000
_cell.angle_alpha   90.00
_cell.angle_beta   90.00
_cell.angle_gamma   90.00
#
_symmetry.space_group_name_H-M   'P 1'
#
loop_
_entity.id
_entity.type
_entity.pdbx_description
1 polymer ?
#
loop_
_entity_poly.entity_id
_entity_poly.type
_entity_poly.pdbx_seq_one_letter_code
_entity_poly.pdbx_strand_id
1 'polypeptide(L)'
;MTGIDKQAKVDTFKHLFLGRTDVYGRHDPEVKKSWQEKAPLTDKVFSMHLFGKQPCGVYLLKTSNMCSAVVADFDKPETAPIIEFMRRAHELDLFVYPEISKSKGWHIWIFFQSDVQAAKPRRIVRHILTGMELDKIVEVFPKHDSINSTTFYGNFINLPLANVYISQGRTVFLDEDLSSIPDQWQFLEQIKRVPESILDSIIIRLTRNHEDCSSVRPVNSFQSMVDHNGETRKTFGLLPCAIRMLSEGVTEMQRKSAFRLAVNLKKAGLPMSSAISVLMEWRKRNRPADGRQIITQEEINEQTKAAYARQYASCGCDDEAMRRYCDEKCILKKGTGMECR
;
A
#
# COMPACT_ATOMS: atom_id res chain seq x y z
N MET A 1 11.18 -40.58 -1.14
CA MET A 1 11.32 -39.46 -2.12
C MET A 1 12.66 -39.59 -2.82
N THR A 2 12.68 -39.87 -4.11
CA THR A 2 13.90 -40.02 -4.93
C THR A 2 14.52 -38.66 -5.26
N GLY A 3 15.73 -38.62 -5.84
CA GLY A 3 16.34 -37.37 -6.32
C GLY A 3 15.53 -36.68 -7.43
N ILE A 4 14.89 -37.47 -8.30
CA ILE A 4 14.02 -36.98 -9.39
C ILE A 4 12.75 -36.31 -8.83
N ASP A 5 12.13 -36.90 -7.79
CA ASP A 5 10.94 -36.32 -7.13
C ASP A 5 11.26 -34.98 -6.44
N LYS A 6 12.47 -34.83 -5.88
CA LYS A 6 12.90 -33.56 -5.28
C LYS A 6 13.06 -32.45 -6.31
N GLN A 7 13.64 -32.75 -7.47
CA GLN A 7 13.85 -31.74 -8.50
C GLN A 7 12.52 -31.27 -9.10
N ALA A 8 11.61 -32.20 -9.40
CA ALA A 8 10.27 -31.86 -9.89
C ALA A 8 9.53 -30.92 -8.92
N LYS A 9 9.60 -31.19 -7.61
CA LYS A 9 9.06 -30.33 -6.56
C LYS A 9 9.70 -28.95 -6.51
N VAL A 10 11.03 -28.87 -6.64
CA VAL A 10 11.74 -27.59 -6.73
C VAL A 10 11.28 -26.78 -7.95
N ASP A 11 11.08 -27.43 -9.09
CA ASP A 11 10.64 -26.77 -10.32
C ASP A 11 9.20 -26.26 -10.21
N THR A 12 8.27 -27.08 -9.72
CA THR A 12 6.89 -26.66 -9.40
C THR A 12 6.88 -25.46 -8.44
N PHE A 13 7.71 -25.51 -7.39
CA PHE A 13 7.80 -24.43 -6.41
C PHE A 13 8.33 -23.12 -7.02
N LYS A 14 9.42 -23.19 -7.80
CA LYS A 14 10.00 -22.03 -8.48
C LYS A 14 9.00 -21.35 -9.42
N HIS A 15 8.18 -22.14 -10.11
CA HIS A 15 7.20 -21.61 -11.05
C HIS A 15 6.20 -20.62 -10.40
N LEU A 16 5.92 -20.80 -9.11
CA LEU A 16 5.01 -19.95 -8.35
C LEU A 16 5.73 -18.82 -7.60
N PHE A 17 6.87 -19.13 -6.98
CA PHE A 17 7.45 -18.25 -5.96
C PHE A 17 8.74 -17.51 -6.40
N LEU A 18 9.24 -17.75 -7.60
CA LEU A 18 10.50 -17.14 -8.05
C LEU A 18 10.34 -15.64 -8.33
N GLY A 19 11.04 -14.83 -7.54
CA GLY A 19 11.19 -13.38 -7.74
C GLY A 19 12.59 -13.03 -8.28
N ARG A 20 13.30 -12.15 -7.58
CA ARG A 20 14.71 -11.86 -7.86
C ARG A 20 15.57 -13.10 -7.69
N THR A 21 16.56 -13.22 -8.57
CA THR A 21 17.49 -14.35 -8.60
C THR A 21 18.87 -14.00 -8.09
N ASP A 22 19.19 -12.72 -7.90
CA ASP A 22 20.50 -12.20 -7.47
C ASP A 22 20.59 -11.95 -5.95
N VAL A 23 19.47 -12.10 -5.24
CA VAL A 23 19.35 -11.84 -3.81
C VAL A 23 18.20 -12.63 -3.22
N TYR A 24 18.37 -13.13 -2.00
CA TYR A 24 17.31 -13.78 -1.25
C TYR A 24 17.42 -13.53 0.25
N GLY A 25 16.37 -13.86 0.99
CA GLY A 25 16.35 -13.79 2.45
C GLY A 25 16.82 -15.10 3.07
N ARG A 26 17.56 -15.03 4.17
CA ARG A 26 17.81 -16.17 5.05
C ARG A 26 17.15 -15.94 6.40
N HIS A 27 16.75 -17.03 7.02
CA HIS A 27 16.30 -17.03 8.40
C HIS A 27 16.93 -18.19 9.15
N ASP A 28 17.48 -17.87 10.32
CA ASP A 28 17.95 -18.86 11.28
C ASP A 28 16.82 -19.11 12.30
N PRO A 29 16.23 -20.32 12.32
CA PRO A 29 15.14 -20.65 13.24
C PRO A 29 15.56 -20.68 14.72
N GLU A 30 16.83 -20.99 15.01
CA GLU A 30 17.32 -21.18 16.38
C GLU A 30 17.51 -19.82 17.07
N VAL A 31 18.21 -18.89 16.41
CA VAL A 31 18.43 -17.53 16.93
C VAL A 31 17.37 -16.53 16.48
N LYS A 32 16.36 -16.97 15.71
CA LYS A 32 15.25 -16.17 15.17
C LYS A 32 15.69 -14.93 14.40
N LYS A 33 16.85 -15.00 13.74
CA LYS A 33 17.44 -13.88 13.00
C LYS A 33 17.17 -14.00 11.50
N SER A 34 16.85 -12.89 10.86
CA SER A 34 16.70 -12.80 9.40
C SER A 34 17.74 -11.85 8.83
N TRP A 35 18.31 -12.18 7.66
CA TRP A 35 19.22 -11.30 6.94
C TRP A 35 19.10 -11.48 5.43
N GLN A 36 19.60 -10.50 4.69
CA GLN A 36 19.70 -10.55 3.25
C GLN A 36 20.98 -11.27 2.82
N GLU A 37 20.87 -12.20 1.89
CA GLU A 37 21.99 -12.88 1.24
C GLU A 37 22.10 -12.38 -0.20
N LYS A 38 23.21 -11.69 -0.53
CA LYS A 38 23.48 -11.19 -1.89
C LYS A 38 24.20 -12.26 -2.71
N ALA A 39 23.48 -13.33 -3.03
CA ALA A 39 23.98 -14.45 -3.80
C ALA A 39 22.87 -15.02 -4.72
N PRO A 40 23.23 -15.81 -5.75
CA PRO A 40 22.25 -16.43 -6.62
C PRO A 40 21.26 -17.33 -5.85
N LEU A 41 19.96 -17.12 -6.09
CA LEU A 41 18.89 -17.98 -5.59
C LEU A 41 18.80 -19.24 -6.47
N THR A 42 19.55 -20.27 -6.07
CA THR A 42 19.72 -21.53 -6.84
C THR A 42 18.76 -22.63 -6.39
N ASP A 43 18.63 -23.69 -7.21
CA ASP A 43 17.89 -24.91 -6.87
C ASP A 43 18.37 -25.55 -5.58
N LYS A 44 19.67 -25.44 -5.28
CA LYS A 44 20.23 -25.89 -3.99
C LYS A 44 19.64 -25.11 -2.82
N VAL A 45 19.45 -23.79 -2.97
CA VAL A 45 18.82 -22.96 -1.92
C VAL A 45 17.36 -23.37 -1.73
N PHE A 46 16.59 -23.55 -2.80
CA PHE A 46 15.21 -24.05 -2.71
C PHE A 46 15.15 -25.45 -2.09
N SER A 47 16.02 -26.37 -2.50
CA SER A 47 16.09 -27.71 -1.92
C SER A 47 16.42 -27.68 -0.42
N MET A 48 17.28 -26.76 0.03
CA MET A 48 17.60 -26.61 1.47
C MET A 48 16.45 -26.01 2.27
N HIS A 49 15.60 -25.21 1.64
CA HIS A 49 14.38 -24.68 2.24
C HIS A 49 13.27 -25.74 2.34
N LEU A 50 13.00 -26.44 1.24
CA LEU A 50 11.90 -27.41 1.11
C LEU A 50 12.18 -28.75 1.80
N PHE A 51 13.45 -29.17 1.85
CA PHE A 51 13.82 -30.50 2.35
C PHE A 51 14.91 -30.47 3.41
N GLY A 52 15.56 -29.32 3.62
CA GLY A 52 16.65 -29.14 4.56
C GLY A 52 16.19 -28.45 5.85
N LYS A 53 17.12 -27.71 6.46
CA LYS A 53 16.88 -26.96 7.71
C LYS A 53 17.08 -25.45 7.54
N GLN A 54 17.18 -24.95 6.31
CA GLN A 54 17.52 -23.55 6.05
C GLN A 54 16.37 -22.85 5.32
N PRO A 55 15.44 -22.21 6.06
CA PRO A 55 14.41 -21.40 5.43
C PRO A 55 15.03 -20.25 4.64
N CYS A 56 14.45 -19.97 3.47
CA CYS A 56 14.74 -18.77 2.72
C CYS A 56 13.47 -17.94 2.50
N GLY A 57 13.69 -16.68 2.15
CA GLY A 57 12.65 -15.79 1.67
C GLY A 57 13.02 -15.21 0.31
N VAL A 58 12.05 -14.59 -0.34
CA VAL A 58 12.20 -14.08 -1.71
C VAL A 58 11.84 -12.60 -1.80
N TYR A 59 12.51 -11.90 -2.70
CA TYR A 59 12.11 -10.58 -3.15
C TYR A 59 11.28 -10.72 -4.42
N LEU A 60 9.95 -10.57 -4.34
CA LEU A 60 9.05 -10.86 -5.46
C LEU A 60 9.20 -9.91 -6.67
N LEU A 61 9.81 -8.73 -6.48
CA LEU A 61 10.00 -7.75 -7.56
C LEU A 61 11.23 -8.09 -8.39
N LYS A 62 11.02 -8.61 -9.60
CA LYS A 62 12.09 -8.89 -10.56
C LYS A 62 12.79 -7.61 -11.00
N THR A 63 14.00 -7.72 -11.54
CA THR A 63 14.79 -6.57 -12.04
C THR A 63 14.10 -5.81 -13.17
N SER A 64 13.15 -6.46 -13.86
CA SER A 64 12.28 -5.86 -14.89
C SER A 64 11.09 -5.07 -14.33
N ASN A 65 10.99 -4.87 -13.01
CA ASN A 65 9.82 -4.32 -12.31
C ASN A 65 8.53 -5.16 -12.47
N MET A 66 8.70 -6.43 -12.84
CA MET A 66 7.61 -7.40 -12.96
C MET A 66 7.54 -8.30 -11.73
N CYS A 67 6.40 -8.95 -11.52
CA CYS A 67 6.25 -10.03 -10.54
C CYS A 67 5.30 -11.12 -11.07
N SER A 68 5.49 -12.35 -10.59
CA SER A 68 4.61 -13.50 -10.84
C SER A 68 3.57 -13.71 -9.75
N ALA A 69 3.70 -13.00 -8.63
CA ALA A 69 2.78 -13.05 -7.49
C ALA A 69 2.73 -11.71 -6.74
N VAL A 70 1.64 -11.49 -6.02
CA VAL A 70 1.50 -10.46 -4.97
C VAL A 70 1.07 -11.14 -3.67
N VAL A 71 1.48 -10.59 -2.54
CA VAL A 71 1.16 -11.12 -1.22
C VAL A 71 0.69 -10.00 -0.31
N ALA A 72 -0.43 -10.21 0.38
CA ALA A 72 -0.82 -9.43 1.55
C ALA A 72 -0.35 -10.17 2.81
N ASP A 73 0.48 -9.52 3.63
CA ASP A 73 1.10 -10.08 4.83
C ASP A 73 0.43 -9.50 6.09
N PHE A 74 -0.34 -10.35 6.76
CA PHE A 74 -1.07 -10.04 7.98
C PHE A 74 -0.29 -10.57 9.18
N ASP A 75 0.35 -9.68 9.94
CA ASP A 75 1.20 -10.03 11.09
C ASP A 75 0.46 -10.54 12.34
N LYS A 76 -0.87 -10.58 12.30
CA LYS A 76 -1.73 -10.85 13.44
C LYS A 76 -2.51 -12.17 13.25
N PRO A 77 -2.83 -12.89 14.34
CA PRO A 77 -3.37 -14.25 14.26
C PRO A 77 -4.87 -14.30 13.95
N GLU A 78 -5.58 -13.17 13.92
CA GLU A 78 -7.03 -13.14 13.73
C GLU A 78 -7.40 -13.61 12.31
N THR A 79 -8.42 -14.46 12.22
CA THR A 79 -8.91 -15.02 10.96
C THR A 79 -9.92 -14.12 10.25
N ALA A 80 -10.66 -13.30 11.00
CA ALA A 80 -11.71 -12.45 10.42
C ALA A 80 -11.22 -11.49 9.32
N PRO A 81 -10.07 -10.79 9.45
CA PRO A 81 -9.50 -10.00 8.37
C PRO A 81 -9.12 -10.82 7.13
N ILE A 82 -8.70 -12.07 7.32
CA ILE A 82 -8.30 -12.99 6.24
C ILE A 82 -9.51 -13.38 5.41
N ILE A 83 -10.58 -13.80 6.09
CA ILE A 83 -11.86 -14.18 5.46
C ILE A 83 -12.43 -12.99 4.68
N GLU A 84 -12.45 -11.78 5.28
CA GLU A 84 -12.96 -10.58 4.61
C GLU A 84 -12.09 -10.18 3.40
N PHE A 85 -10.76 -10.30 3.49
CA PHE A 85 -9.88 -10.05 2.36
C PHE A 85 -10.15 -11.04 1.22
N MET A 86 -10.26 -12.35 1.54
CA MET A 86 -10.54 -13.39 0.55
C MET A 86 -11.87 -13.13 -0.14
N ARG A 87 -12.93 -12.83 0.62
CA ARG A 87 -14.26 -12.50 0.10
C ARG A 87 -14.20 -11.34 -0.90
N ARG A 88 -13.55 -10.22 -0.55
CA ARG A 88 -13.40 -9.04 -1.45
C ARG A 88 -12.53 -9.33 -2.66
N ALA A 89 -11.50 -10.16 -2.52
CA ALA A 89 -10.69 -10.58 -3.65
C ALA A 89 -11.50 -11.42 -4.64
N HIS A 90 -12.34 -12.33 -4.15
CA HIS A 90 -13.24 -13.13 -4.98
C HIS A 90 -14.30 -12.29 -5.70
N GLU A 91 -14.84 -11.24 -5.06
CA GLU A 91 -15.73 -10.27 -5.72
C GLU A 91 -15.07 -9.52 -6.89
N LEU A 92 -13.73 -9.48 -6.90
CA LEU A 92 -12.93 -8.91 -7.99
C LEU A 92 -12.43 -9.97 -8.98
N ASP A 93 -12.95 -11.19 -8.94
CA ASP A 93 -12.55 -12.31 -9.80
C ASP A 93 -11.09 -12.76 -9.60
N LEU A 94 -10.52 -12.53 -8.41
CA LEU A 94 -9.17 -12.97 -8.06
C LEU A 94 -9.16 -14.36 -7.42
N PHE A 95 -8.11 -15.13 -7.72
CA PHE A 95 -7.78 -16.36 -7.01
C PHE A 95 -6.78 -16.05 -5.89
N VAL A 96 -7.17 -16.31 -4.64
CA VAL A 96 -6.37 -16.06 -3.44
C VAL A 96 -6.07 -17.38 -2.71
N TYR A 97 -4.89 -17.46 -2.11
CA TYR A 97 -4.41 -18.66 -1.44
C TYR A 97 -3.81 -18.29 -0.07
N PRO A 98 -4.55 -18.52 1.03
CA PRO A 98 -4.05 -18.25 2.37
C PRO A 98 -2.98 -19.28 2.78
N GLU A 99 -1.90 -18.80 3.38
CA GLU A 99 -0.85 -19.57 4.01
C GLU A 99 -0.66 -19.07 5.45
N ILE A 100 -0.56 -20.01 6.39
CA ILE A 100 -0.15 -19.65 7.76
C ILE A 100 1.33 -19.31 7.75
N SER A 101 1.69 -18.08 8.14
CA SER A 101 3.08 -17.64 8.11
C SER A 101 3.95 -18.42 9.10
N LYS A 102 5.28 -18.28 8.98
CA LYS A 102 6.23 -18.94 9.88
C LYS A 102 6.07 -18.59 11.37
N SER A 103 5.35 -17.51 11.70
CA SER A 103 5.22 -17.00 13.06
C SER A 103 3.76 -17.09 13.55
N LYS A 104 3.02 -15.99 13.57
CA LYS A 104 1.64 -15.91 14.07
C LYS A 104 0.67 -15.26 13.08
N GLY A 105 1.13 -14.98 11.87
CA GLY A 105 0.38 -14.24 10.87
C GLY A 105 -0.05 -15.11 9.69
N TRP A 106 -0.45 -14.44 8.61
CA TRP A 106 -0.97 -15.04 7.38
C TRP A 106 -0.37 -14.34 6.17
N HIS A 107 -0.02 -15.11 5.16
CA HIS A 107 0.27 -14.60 3.84
C HIS A 107 -0.88 -14.97 2.92
N ILE A 108 -1.50 -14.00 2.26
CA ILE A 108 -2.52 -14.26 1.24
C ILE A 108 -1.87 -14.06 -0.12
N TRP A 109 -1.63 -15.16 -0.83
CA TRP A 109 -0.94 -15.20 -2.12
C TRP A 109 -1.94 -15.06 -3.28
N ILE A 110 -1.57 -14.30 -4.30
CA ILE A 110 -2.25 -14.25 -5.60
C ILE A 110 -1.19 -14.42 -6.68
N PHE A 111 -1.38 -15.41 -7.57
CA PHE A 111 -0.43 -15.77 -8.62
C PHE A 111 -0.93 -15.37 -10.00
N PHE A 112 -0.01 -15.09 -10.94
CA PHE A 112 -0.32 -14.63 -12.29
C PHE A 112 0.10 -15.64 -13.36
N GLN A 113 -0.62 -15.66 -14.49
CA GLN A 113 -0.32 -16.61 -15.58
C GLN A 113 1.03 -16.33 -16.24
N SER A 114 1.36 -15.05 -16.35
CA SER A 114 2.64 -14.50 -16.80
C SER A 114 3.09 -13.42 -15.82
N ASP A 115 4.35 -13.02 -15.93
CA ASP A 115 4.84 -11.85 -15.21
C ASP A 115 4.05 -10.60 -15.59
N VAL A 116 3.64 -9.81 -14.58
CA VAL A 116 2.90 -8.55 -14.75
C VAL A 116 3.65 -7.40 -14.10
N GLN A 117 3.34 -6.16 -14.51
CA GLN A 117 3.89 -4.97 -13.86
C GLN A 117 3.46 -4.93 -12.39
N ALA A 118 4.40 -4.90 -11.45
CA ALA A 118 4.12 -5.01 -10.02
C ALA A 118 3.15 -3.94 -9.49
N ALA A 119 3.11 -2.77 -10.13
CA ALA A 119 2.15 -1.70 -9.85
C ALA A 119 0.69 -2.16 -9.93
N LYS A 120 0.34 -2.99 -10.91
CA LYS A 120 -1.05 -3.44 -11.16
C LYS A 120 -1.62 -4.22 -9.97
N PRO A 121 -1.06 -5.38 -9.59
CA PRO A 121 -1.62 -6.17 -8.49
C PRO A 121 -1.47 -5.48 -7.14
N ARG A 122 -0.40 -4.70 -6.92
CA ARG A 122 -0.24 -3.91 -5.67
C ARG A 122 -1.33 -2.86 -5.52
N ARG A 123 -1.73 -2.18 -6.60
CA ARG A 123 -2.84 -1.22 -6.59
C ARG A 123 -4.15 -1.91 -6.21
N ILE A 124 -4.42 -3.08 -6.77
CA ILE A 124 -5.64 -3.85 -6.51
C ILE A 124 -5.68 -4.33 -5.05
N VAL A 125 -4.61 -4.96 -4.56
CA VAL A 125 -4.52 -5.43 -3.17
C VAL A 125 -4.64 -4.26 -2.19
N ARG A 126 -3.99 -3.12 -2.45
CA ARG A 126 -4.16 -1.93 -1.61
C ARG A 126 -5.58 -1.41 -1.63
N HIS A 127 -6.26 -1.42 -2.76
CA HIS A 127 -7.67 -1.02 -2.83
C HIS A 127 -8.55 -1.88 -1.91
N ILE A 128 -8.36 -3.21 -1.93
CA ILE A 128 -9.05 -4.13 -1.02
C ILE A 128 -8.75 -3.74 0.45
N LEU A 129 -7.47 -3.59 0.80
CA LEU A 129 -7.04 -3.26 2.16
C LEU A 129 -7.55 -1.89 2.63
N THR A 130 -7.57 -0.88 1.77
CA THR A 130 -8.15 0.44 2.09
C THR A 130 -9.64 0.31 2.39
N GLY A 131 -10.38 -0.51 1.62
CA GLY A 131 -11.78 -0.79 1.89
C GLY A 131 -12.03 -1.52 3.21
N MET A 132 -10.99 -2.12 3.81
CA MET A 132 -11.00 -2.77 5.12
C MET A 132 -10.36 -1.91 6.22
N GLU A 133 -9.86 -0.71 5.89
CA GLU A 133 -9.08 0.16 6.79
C GLU A 133 -7.78 -0.48 7.31
N LEU A 134 -7.16 -1.38 6.52
CA LEU A 134 -5.97 -2.15 6.90
C LEU A 134 -4.71 -1.81 6.08
N ASP A 135 -4.78 -0.87 5.14
CA ASP A 135 -3.70 -0.51 4.21
C ASP A 135 -2.42 0.01 4.88
N LYS A 136 -2.52 0.45 6.13
CA LYS A 136 -1.38 0.91 6.95
C LYS A 136 -0.76 -0.17 7.83
N ILE A 137 -1.44 -1.29 8.02
CA ILE A 137 -1.07 -2.35 8.97
C ILE A 137 -0.65 -3.62 8.23
N VAL A 138 -1.34 -3.95 7.15
CA VAL A 138 -1.05 -5.12 6.32
C VAL A 138 -0.02 -4.73 5.27
N GLU A 139 1.09 -5.44 5.25
CA GLU A 139 2.13 -5.19 4.28
C GLU A 139 1.79 -5.83 2.93
N VAL A 140 2.22 -5.20 1.82
CA VAL A 140 2.03 -5.75 0.47
C VAL A 140 3.38 -6.00 -0.18
N PHE A 141 3.59 -7.23 -0.64
CA PHE A 141 4.77 -7.67 -1.37
C PHE A 141 4.43 -7.96 -2.84
N PRO A 142 5.28 -7.59 -3.83
CA PRO A 142 6.57 -6.91 -3.66
C PRO A 142 6.45 -5.55 -2.98
N LYS A 143 7.48 -5.04 -2.28
CA LYS A 143 7.40 -3.78 -1.50
C LYS A 143 7.27 -2.52 -2.35
N HIS A 144 7.73 -2.58 -3.59
CA HIS A 144 7.79 -1.45 -4.51
C HIS A 144 7.12 -1.81 -5.83
N ASP A 145 6.69 -0.77 -6.55
CA ASP A 145 6.11 -0.90 -7.89
C ASP A 145 7.24 -1.01 -8.94
N SER A 146 8.38 -0.40 -8.64
CA SER A 146 9.61 -0.43 -9.44
C SER A 146 10.83 -0.18 -8.55
N ILE A 147 12.00 -0.65 -8.95
CA ILE A 147 13.28 -0.32 -8.32
C ILE A 147 14.13 0.48 -9.30
N ASN A 148 14.71 1.57 -8.79
CA ASN A 148 15.76 2.34 -9.48
C ASN A 148 17.08 2.24 -8.71
N SER A 149 18.15 2.83 -9.23
CA SER A 149 19.50 2.77 -8.66
C SER A 149 19.62 3.28 -7.21
N THR A 150 18.63 4.02 -6.71
CA THR A 150 18.61 4.59 -5.36
C THR A 150 17.59 3.94 -4.43
N THR A 151 16.83 2.94 -4.90
CA THR A 151 15.76 2.29 -4.12
C THR A 151 16.24 0.95 -3.58
N PHE A 152 16.22 0.79 -2.26
CA PHE A 152 16.47 -0.49 -1.62
C PHE A 152 15.35 -1.49 -1.94
N TYR A 153 15.67 -2.79 -1.97
CA TYR A 153 14.71 -3.87 -2.27
C TYR A 153 13.54 -3.96 -1.27
N GLY A 154 13.70 -3.35 -0.09
CA GLY A 154 12.83 -3.54 1.07
C GLY A 154 13.16 -4.82 1.82
N ASN A 155 12.17 -5.40 2.49
CA ASN A 155 12.26 -6.71 3.12
C ASN A 155 11.81 -7.81 2.15
N PHE A 156 12.32 -9.02 2.35
CA PHE A 156 11.84 -10.22 1.66
C PHE A 156 10.59 -10.79 2.35
N ILE A 157 9.79 -11.56 1.63
CA ILE A 157 8.73 -12.40 2.19
C ILE A 157 9.28 -13.80 2.46
N ASN A 158 8.94 -14.43 3.59
CA ASN A 158 9.36 -15.82 3.83
C ASN A 158 8.61 -16.74 2.87
N LEU A 159 9.31 -17.72 2.31
CA LEU A 159 8.69 -18.68 1.41
C LEU A 159 7.86 -19.72 2.18
N PRO A 160 6.75 -20.21 1.61
CA PRO A 160 5.95 -21.26 2.20
C PRO A 160 6.66 -22.62 2.09
N LEU A 161 6.17 -23.63 2.80
CA LEU A 161 6.67 -25.00 2.84
C LEU A 161 8.12 -25.11 3.32
N ALA A 162 8.52 -24.23 4.23
CA ALA A 162 9.79 -24.36 4.93
C ALA A 162 9.75 -25.62 5.81
N ASN A 163 10.55 -26.62 5.47
CA ASN A 163 10.53 -27.94 6.11
C ASN A 163 10.59 -27.91 7.65
N VAL A 164 11.32 -26.94 8.22
CA VAL A 164 11.48 -26.77 9.68
C VAL A 164 10.21 -26.34 10.41
N TYR A 165 9.21 -25.81 9.70
CA TYR A 165 7.97 -25.26 10.25
C TYR A 165 6.74 -26.12 9.97
N ILE A 166 6.81 -27.03 8.99
CA ILE A 166 5.68 -27.87 8.58
C ILE A 166 5.17 -28.74 9.73
N SER A 167 6.04 -29.31 10.56
CA SER A 167 5.63 -30.14 11.70
C SER A 167 4.83 -29.38 12.77
N GLN A 168 4.87 -28.04 12.75
CA GLN A 168 4.10 -27.16 13.63
C GLN A 168 2.82 -26.65 12.96
N GLY A 169 2.48 -27.15 11.76
CA GLY A 169 1.37 -26.62 10.95
C GLY A 169 1.62 -25.19 10.47
N ARG A 170 2.88 -24.80 10.30
CA ARG A 170 3.28 -23.45 9.87
C ARG A 170 3.90 -23.49 8.48
N THR A 171 3.84 -22.37 7.78
CA THR A 171 4.24 -22.23 6.37
C THR A 171 3.47 -23.15 5.43
N VAL A 172 2.23 -23.51 5.76
CA VAL A 172 1.40 -24.39 4.94
C VAL A 172 0.20 -23.63 4.40
N PHE A 173 -0.22 -23.99 3.18
CA PHE A 173 -1.43 -23.47 2.56
C PHE A 173 -2.68 -24.09 3.17
N LEU A 174 -3.73 -23.29 3.14
CA LEU A 174 -5.03 -23.61 3.69
C LEU A 174 -6.11 -23.59 2.62
N ASP A 175 -7.19 -24.30 2.89
CA ASP A 175 -8.41 -24.25 2.09
C ASP A 175 -9.24 -22.98 2.41
N GLU A 176 -10.42 -22.90 1.79
CA GLU A 176 -11.35 -21.76 1.95
C GLU A 176 -11.87 -21.62 3.38
N ASP A 177 -11.90 -22.71 4.15
CA ASP A 177 -12.30 -22.76 5.56
C ASP A 177 -11.11 -22.49 6.51
N LEU A 178 -9.96 -22.09 5.96
CA LEU A 178 -8.70 -21.88 6.69
C LEU A 178 -8.19 -23.12 7.42
N SER A 179 -8.52 -24.31 6.90
CA SER A 179 -8.00 -25.60 7.38
C SER A 179 -6.78 -26.04 6.56
N SER A 180 -5.83 -26.71 7.22
CA SER A 180 -4.60 -27.15 6.55
C SER A 180 -4.87 -28.16 5.45
N ILE A 181 -4.38 -27.86 4.24
CA ILE A 181 -4.52 -28.77 3.11
C ILE A 181 -3.60 -29.99 3.31
N PRO A 182 -4.13 -31.23 3.26
CA PRO A 182 -3.32 -32.41 3.56
C PRO A 182 -2.16 -32.64 2.57
N ASP A 183 -2.41 -32.51 1.27
CA ASP A 183 -1.38 -32.64 0.23
C ASP A 183 -1.02 -31.28 -0.38
N GLN A 184 -0.02 -30.64 0.22
CA GLN A 184 0.48 -29.34 -0.23
C GLN A 184 1.04 -29.39 -1.65
N TRP A 185 1.64 -30.50 -2.08
CA TRP A 185 2.28 -30.59 -3.41
C TRP A 185 1.25 -30.72 -4.51
N GLN A 186 0.26 -31.61 -4.33
CA GLN A 186 -0.87 -31.71 -5.24
C GLN A 186 -1.61 -30.36 -5.34
N PHE A 187 -1.76 -29.66 -4.22
CA PHE A 187 -2.37 -28.34 -4.21
C PHE A 187 -1.59 -27.30 -5.04
N LEU A 188 -0.26 -27.22 -4.89
CA LEU A 188 0.55 -26.28 -5.68
C LEU A 188 0.39 -26.48 -7.19
N GLU A 189 0.25 -27.72 -7.64
CA GLU A 189 0.01 -28.06 -9.06
C GLU A 189 -1.36 -27.59 -9.57
N GLN A 190 -2.34 -27.45 -8.67
CA GLN A 190 -3.72 -27.06 -8.99
C GLN A 190 -3.98 -25.56 -8.84
N ILE A 191 -2.99 -24.78 -8.39
CA ILE A 191 -3.12 -23.33 -8.23
C ILE A 191 -3.53 -22.69 -9.56
N LYS A 192 -4.70 -22.05 -9.53
CA LYS A 192 -5.19 -21.19 -10.59
C LYS A 192 -4.45 -19.87 -10.54
N ARG A 193 -4.13 -19.36 -11.72
CA ARG A 193 -3.36 -18.14 -11.90
C ARG A 193 -4.22 -17.10 -12.59
N VAL A 194 -4.20 -15.88 -12.07
CA VAL A 194 -4.99 -14.76 -12.57
C VAL A 194 -4.37 -14.27 -13.90
N PRO A 195 -5.16 -14.20 -14.99
CA PRO A 195 -4.73 -13.57 -16.23
C PRO A 195 -4.53 -12.05 -16.05
N GLU A 196 -3.55 -11.45 -16.73
CA GLU A 196 -3.31 -10.00 -16.64
C GLU A 196 -4.53 -9.17 -17.07
N SER A 197 -5.32 -9.68 -18.03
CA SER A 197 -6.55 -9.03 -18.50
C SER A 197 -7.60 -8.85 -17.40
N ILE A 198 -7.62 -9.71 -16.38
CA ILE A 198 -8.49 -9.56 -15.21
C ILE A 198 -8.00 -8.38 -14.35
N LEU A 199 -6.69 -8.28 -14.13
CA LEU A 199 -6.10 -7.14 -13.39
C LEU A 199 -6.41 -5.81 -14.08
N ASP A 200 -6.26 -5.75 -15.40
CA ASP A 200 -6.54 -4.55 -16.19
C ASP A 200 -8.02 -4.18 -16.11
N SER A 201 -8.91 -5.16 -16.20
CA SER A 201 -10.36 -4.97 -16.09
C SER A 201 -10.75 -4.44 -14.70
N ILE A 202 -10.15 -4.96 -13.63
CA ILE A 202 -10.32 -4.44 -12.26
C ILE A 202 -9.84 -2.99 -12.20
N ILE A 203 -8.63 -2.70 -12.67
CA ILE A 203 -8.04 -1.34 -12.61
C ILE A 203 -8.90 -0.33 -13.37
N ILE A 204 -9.45 -0.70 -14.53
CA ILE A 204 -10.40 0.13 -15.28
C ILE A 204 -11.66 0.38 -14.45
N ARG A 205 -12.27 -0.66 -13.86
CA ARG A 205 -13.44 -0.52 -12.96
C ARG A 205 -13.15 0.41 -11.78
N LEU A 206 -11.99 0.25 -11.13
CA LEU A 206 -11.59 1.07 -9.99
C LEU A 206 -11.36 2.54 -10.38
N THR A 207 -10.83 2.79 -11.58
CA THR A 207 -10.62 4.16 -12.09
C THR A 207 -11.96 4.79 -12.46
N ARG A 208 -12.84 4.05 -13.13
CA ARG A 208 -14.19 4.50 -13.49
C ARG A 208 -15.07 4.76 -12.27
N ASN A 209 -15.04 3.92 -11.23
CA ASN A 209 -15.78 4.20 -10.00
C ASN A 209 -15.27 5.46 -9.29
N HIS A 210 -13.99 5.81 -9.49
CA HIS A 210 -13.44 7.08 -9.02
C HIS A 210 -13.95 8.28 -9.84
N GLU A 211 -14.14 8.08 -11.15
CA GLU A 211 -14.70 9.06 -12.09
C GLU A 211 -16.23 9.20 -11.98
N ASP A 212 -16.95 8.11 -11.69
CA ASP A 212 -18.40 8.10 -11.50
C ASP A 212 -18.80 8.62 -10.12
N CYS A 213 -17.98 8.40 -9.08
CA CYS A 213 -18.12 9.12 -7.80
C CYS A 213 -17.82 10.63 -7.95
N SER A 214 -17.14 11.03 -9.03
CA SER A 214 -16.96 12.45 -9.41
C SER A 214 -17.95 12.94 -10.48
N SER A 215 -18.86 12.08 -10.97
CA SER A 215 -19.95 12.42 -11.90
C SER A 215 -21.35 12.44 -11.26
N VAL A 216 -21.48 12.06 -9.98
CA VAL A 216 -22.71 12.24 -9.20
C VAL A 216 -22.97 13.74 -9.01
N ARG A 217 -24.01 14.26 -9.69
CA ARG A 217 -24.58 15.60 -9.42
C ARG A 217 -24.92 15.71 -7.93
N PRO A 218 -24.76 16.89 -7.30
CA PRO A 218 -24.95 17.02 -5.86
C PRO A 218 -26.42 16.75 -5.53
N VAL A 219 -26.69 15.61 -4.91
CA VAL A 219 -27.91 15.42 -4.13
C VAL A 219 -27.71 16.24 -2.86
N ASN A 220 -28.51 17.29 -2.74
CA ASN A 220 -28.69 18.03 -1.51
C ASN A 220 -29.19 17.08 -0.41
N SER A 221 -28.30 16.66 0.48
CA SER A 221 -28.68 16.23 1.83
C SER A 221 -27.48 16.39 2.77
N PHE A 222 -27.14 17.63 3.09
CA PHE A 222 -26.51 17.95 4.36
C PHE A 222 -27.57 17.80 5.45
N GLN A 223 -27.80 16.56 5.91
CA GLN A 223 -28.47 16.32 7.19
C GLN A 223 -27.57 15.43 8.04
N SER A 224 -26.96 16.08 9.05
CA SER A 224 -26.47 15.57 10.33
C SER A 224 -26.00 14.11 10.42
N MET A 225 -24.70 13.93 10.70
CA MET A 225 -24.24 12.85 11.57
C MET A 225 -23.47 13.48 12.73
N VAL A 226 -24.21 13.75 13.80
CA VAL A 226 -23.67 14.01 15.13
C VAL A 226 -23.89 12.72 15.90
N ASP A 227 -22.84 11.95 16.16
CA ASP A 227 -22.95 10.83 17.09
C ASP A 227 -22.78 11.32 18.53
N HIS A 228 -23.68 10.85 19.39
CA HIS A 228 -23.65 11.01 20.83
C HIS A 228 -22.45 10.26 21.42
N ASN A 229 -21.28 10.91 21.45
CA ASN A 229 -20.26 10.72 22.50
C ASN A 229 -19.04 11.68 22.41
N GLY A 230 -19.07 12.73 21.60
CA GLY A 230 -18.15 13.86 21.79
C GLY A 230 -16.64 13.58 21.60
N GLU A 231 -16.25 12.45 21.01
CA GLU A 231 -14.85 12.16 20.68
C GLU A 231 -14.56 12.35 19.19
N THR A 232 -13.87 13.44 18.87
CA THR A 232 -13.28 13.66 17.53
C THR A 232 -12.23 12.60 17.24
N ARG A 233 -12.49 11.69 16.29
CA ARG A 233 -11.49 10.78 15.72
C ARG A 233 -10.28 11.57 15.20
N LYS A 234 -9.08 11.22 15.69
CA LYS A 234 -7.80 11.76 15.22
C LYS A 234 -7.56 11.39 13.76
N THR A 235 -7.81 12.32 12.85
CA THR A 235 -7.39 12.23 11.45
C THR A 235 -5.88 12.49 11.36
N PHE A 236 -5.08 11.47 11.03
CA PHE A 236 -3.73 11.68 10.46
C PHE A 236 -3.87 12.12 9.00
N GLY A 237 -4.55 13.25 8.83
CA GLY A 237 -4.80 13.97 7.59
C GLY A 237 -4.35 15.42 7.77
N LEU A 238 -4.50 16.21 6.71
CA LEU A 238 -4.16 17.63 6.67
C LEU A 238 -4.55 18.38 7.96
N LEU A 239 -3.77 19.40 8.33
CA LEU A 239 -4.11 20.23 9.50
C LEU A 239 -5.53 20.81 9.37
N PRO A 240 -6.27 21.01 10.48
CA PRO A 240 -7.63 21.55 10.43
C PRO A 240 -7.76 22.84 9.62
N CYS A 241 -6.76 23.73 9.70
CA CYS A 241 -6.72 24.96 8.90
C CYS A 241 -6.56 24.72 7.40
N ALA A 242 -5.77 23.73 7.00
CA ALA A 242 -5.62 23.34 5.61
C ALA A 242 -6.90 22.68 5.09
N ILE A 243 -7.55 21.83 5.89
CA ILE A 243 -8.85 21.23 5.56
C ILE A 243 -9.89 22.33 5.34
N ARG A 244 -10.03 23.26 6.29
CA ARG A 244 -10.99 24.37 6.18
C ARG A 244 -10.71 25.25 4.97
N MET A 245 -9.46 25.64 4.75
CA MET A 245 -9.09 26.46 3.59
C MET A 245 -9.37 25.74 2.25
N LEU A 246 -9.13 24.43 2.17
CA LEU A 246 -9.46 23.62 0.99
C LEU A 246 -10.97 23.55 0.74
N SER A 247 -11.76 23.43 1.81
CA SER A 247 -13.21 23.33 1.76
C SER A 247 -13.89 24.67 1.45
N GLU A 248 -13.45 25.74 2.09
CA GLU A 248 -14.08 27.06 2.04
C GLU A 248 -13.59 27.90 0.83
N GLY A 249 -12.39 27.61 0.30
CA GLY A 249 -11.73 28.51 -0.66
C GLY A 249 -11.31 29.83 0.00
N VAL A 250 -10.74 30.75 -0.77
CA VAL A 250 -10.22 32.03 -0.25
C VAL A 250 -10.76 33.25 -1.00
N THR A 251 -10.88 34.38 -0.30
CA THR A 251 -11.28 35.68 -0.85
C THR A 251 -10.09 36.61 -1.12
N GLU A 252 -8.93 36.31 -0.55
CA GLU A 252 -7.70 37.07 -0.68
C GLU A 252 -6.48 36.15 -0.61
N MET A 253 -5.29 36.70 -0.90
CA MET A 253 -4.00 35.99 -0.78
C MET A 253 -3.90 34.66 -1.54
N GLN A 254 -4.64 34.48 -2.64
CA GLN A 254 -4.75 33.20 -3.36
C GLN A 254 -3.41 32.50 -3.63
N ARG A 255 -2.39 33.22 -4.14
CA ARG A 255 -1.05 32.63 -4.39
C ARG A 255 -0.37 32.16 -3.10
N LYS A 256 -0.44 32.96 -2.04
CA LYS A 256 0.15 32.63 -0.75
C LYS A 256 -0.57 31.45 -0.08
N SER A 257 -1.90 31.41 -0.19
CA SER A 257 -2.73 30.28 0.25
C SER A 257 -2.41 29.01 -0.53
N ALA A 258 -2.27 29.08 -1.86
CA ALA A 258 -1.87 27.94 -2.69
C ALA A 258 -0.51 27.36 -2.27
N PHE A 259 0.48 28.23 -2.02
CA PHE A 259 1.78 27.83 -1.51
C PHE A 259 1.68 27.12 -0.15
N ARG A 260 0.90 27.68 0.81
CA ARG A 260 0.77 27.09 2.15
C ARG A 260 0.00 25.77 2.14
N LEU A 261 -1.03 25.66 1.32
CA LEU A 261 -1.74 24.41 1.08
C LEU A 261 -0.80 23.37 0.44
N ALA A 262 0.02 23.75 -0.53
CA ALA A 262 1.03 22.86 -1.13
C ALA A 262 2.03 22.34 -0.09
N VAL A 263 2.51 23.18 0.83
CA VAL A 263 3.37 22.75 1.95
C VAL A 263 2.65 21.74 2.86
N ASN A 264 1.38 21.96 3.17
CA ASN A 264 0.57 21.03 3.98
C ASN A 264 0.34 19.70 3.27
N LEU A 265 0.01 19.72 1.97
CA LEU A 265 -0.18 18.53 1.14
C LEU A 265 1.12 17.73 1.01
N LYS A 266 2.27 18.41 0.83
CA LYS A 266 3.59 17.77 0.84
C LYS A 266 3.89 17.07 2.17
N LYS A 267 3.64 17.75 3.29
CA LYS A 267 3.82 17.17 4.64
C LYS A 267 2.89 15.99 4.90
N ALA A 268 1.70 15.98 4.28
CA ALA A 268 0.79 14.84 4.27
C ALA A 268 1.19 13.71 3.30
N GLY A 269 2.33 13.84 2.60
CA GLY A 269 2.90 12.78 1.76
C GLY A 269 2.39 12.77 0.32
N LEU A 270 1.66 13.80 -0.14
CA LEU A 270 1.19 13.85 -1.52
C LEU A 270 2.34 14.18 -2.48
N PRO A 271 2.40 13.53 -3.67
CA PRO A 271 3.32 13.95 -4.72
C PRO A 271 2.86 15.29 -5.33
N MET A 272 3.81 16.03 -5.92
CA MET A 272 3.57 17.37 -6.48
C MET A 272 2.41 17.40 -7.48
N SER A 273 2.31 16.39 -8.35
CA SER A 273 1.22 16.27 -9.33
C SER A 273 -0.16 16.18 -8.68
N SER A 274 -0.31 15.35 -7.64
CA SER A 274 -1.55 15.25 -6.87
C SER A 274 -1.89 16.54 -6.13
N ALA A 275 -0.87 17.23 -5.58
CA ALA A 275 -1.09 18.52 -4.94
C ALA A 275 -1.55 19.61 -5.93
N ILE A 276 -1.01 19.62 -7.15
CA ILE A 276 -1.50 20.50 -8.23
C ILE A 276 -2.96 20.20 -8.53
N SER A 277 -3.36 18.93 -8.66
CA SER A 277 -4.76 18.56 -8.91
C SER A 277 -5.69 19.03 -7.78
N VAL A 278 -5.27 18.85 -6.52
CA VAL A 278 -6.04 19.33 -5.35
C VAL A 278 -6.19 20.86 -5.38
N LEU A 279 -5.13 21.60 -5.70
CA LEU A 279 -5.17 23.06 -5.77
C LEU A 279 -5.98 23.57 -6.97
N MET A 280 -5.99 22.82 -8.07
CA MET A 280 -6.83 23.08 -9.24
C MET A 280 -8.31 22.85 -8.99
N GLU A 281 -8.65 21.98 -8.04
CA GLU A 281 -10.01 21.87 -7.55
C GLU A 281 -10.34 22.99 -6.55
N TRP A 282 -9.44 23.24 -5.60
CA TRP A 282 -9.58 24.29 -4.59
C TRP A 282 -9.80 25.68 -5.21
N ARG A 283 -9.10 26.05 -6.29
CA ARG A 283 -9.26 27.37 -6.93
C ARG A 283 -10.69 27.65 -7.38
N LYS A 284 -11.49 26.61 -7.69
CA LYS A 284 -12.91 26.76 -8.09
C LYS A 284 -13.78 27.29 -6.94
N ARG A 285 -13.31 27.14 -5.70
CA ARG A 285 -13.95 27.62 -4.47
C ARG A 285 -13.50 29.03 -4.09
N ASN A 286 -12.45 29.56 -4.71
CA ASN A 286 -11.99 30.90 -4.42
C ASN A 286 -12.99 31.95 -4.93
N ARG A 287 -13.20 32.98 -4.12
CA ARG A 287 -14.09 34.12 -4.39
C ARG A 287 -13.32 35.42 -4.15
N PRO A 288 -12.32 35.72 -4.99
CA PRO A 288 -11.48 36.90 -4.81
C PRO A 288 -12.30 38.19 -4.71
N ALA A 289 -12.02 39.01 -3.71
CA ALA A 289 -12.65 40.32 -3.55
C ALA A 289 -12.18 41.30 -4.65
N ASP A 290 -12.93 42.41 -4.80
CA ASP A 290 -12.56 43.58 -5.61
C ASP A 290 -12.34 43.29 -7.11
N GLY A 291 -13.06 42.32 -7.66
CA GLY A 291 -12.96 41.96 -9.08
C GLY A 291 -11.63 41.32 -9.49
N ARG A 292 -10.79 40.90 -8.53
CA ARG A 292 -9.53 40.21 -8.83
C ARG A 292 -9.80 38.86 -9.49
N GLN A 293 -8.91 38.46 -10.41
CA GLN A 293 -9.01 37.16 -11.08
C GLN A 293 -8.77 35.99 -10.12
N ILE A 294 -9.43 34.85 -10.37
CA ILE A 294 -9.11 33.58 -9.71
C ILE A 294 -7.71 33.14 -10.14
N ILE A 295 -6.86 32.77 -9.17
CA ILE A 295 -5.48 32.28 -9.39
C ILE A 295 -5.43 31.28 -10.55
N THR A 296 -4.48 31.44 -11.46
CA THR A 296 -4.32 30.64 -12.68
C THR A 296 -3.68 29.28 -12.43
N GLN A 297 -3.75 28.37 -13.41
CA GLN A 297 -3.03 27.08 -13.37
C GLN A 297 -1.52 27.30 -13.29
N GLU A 298 -1.00 28.27 -14.05
CA GLU A 298 0.42 28.60 -14.08
C GLU A 298 0.90 29.09 -12.71
N GLU A 299 0.15 30.01 -12.08
CA GLU A 299 0.44 30.46 -10.72
C GLU A 299 0.36 29.31 -9.70
N ILE A 300 -0.62 28.40 -9.81
CA ILE A 300 -0.68 27.19 -8.95
C ILE A 300 0.56 26.31 -9.14
N ASN A 301 0.98 26.10 -10.39
CA ASN A 301 2.17 25.31 -10.71
C ASN A 301 3.43 25.95 -10.12
N GLU A 302 3.59 27.27 -10.25
CA GLU A 302 4.71 28.01 -9.67
C GLU A 302 4.74 27.91 -8.13
N GLN A 303 3.61 28.15 -7.47
CA GLN A 303 3.53 28.08 -6.00
C GLN A 303 3.77 26.66 -5.48
N THR A 304 3.24 25.65 -6.18
CA THR A 304 3.45 24.24 -5.81
C THR A 304 4.91 23.84 -6.03
N LYS A 305 5.51 24.23 -7.16
CA LYS A 305 6.93 23.99 -7.44
C LYS A 305 7.82 24.61 -6.36
N ALA A 306 7.54 25.86 -5.95
CA ALA A 306 8.27 26.53 -4.88
C ALA A 306 8.12 25.80 -3.52
N ALA A 307 6.91 25.40 -3.16
CA ALA A 307 6.64 24.66 -1.91
C ALA A 307 7.37 23.30 -1.87
N TYR A 308 7.52 22.64 -3.02
CA TYR A 308 8.14 21.32 -3.12
C TYR A 308 9.65 21.37 -3.28
N ALA A 309 10.22 22.47 -3.77
CA ALA A 309 11.66 22.63 -3.97
C ALA A 309 12.50 22.62 -2.69
N ARG A 310 11.90 22.93 -1.52
CA ARG A 310 12.61 22.99 -0.23
C ARG A 310 11.84 22.27 0.87
N GLN A 311 12.53 21.98 1.98
CA GLN A 311 11.88 21.50 3.20
C GLN A 311 11.57 22.69 4.10
N TYR A 312 10.28 22.90 4.39
CA TYR A 312 9.82 23.97 5.27
C TYR A 312 9.46 23.40 6.65
N ALA A 313 10.10 23.92 7.70
CA ALA A 313 9.85 23.49 9.08
C ALA A 313 8.43 23.89 9.51
N SER A 314 8.07 25.17 9.35
CA SER A 314 6.76 25.71 9.69
C SER A 314 5.64 25.25 8.73
N CYS A 315 4.45 25.01 9.28
CA CYS A 315 3.20 24.80 8.53
C CYS A 315 2.51 26.12 8.13
N GLY A 316 3.15 27.26 8.40
CA GLY A 316 2.62 28.59 8.11
C GLY A 316 1.66 29.14 9.17
N CYS A 317 1.76 28.69 10.43
CA CYS A 317 0.89 29.13 11.53
C CYS A 317 0.90 30.65 11.72
N ASP A 318 2.06 31.28 11.50
CA ASP A 318 2.25 32.73 11.61
C ASP A 318 1.92 33.48 10.31
N ASP A 319 1.61 32.75 9.24
CA ASP A 319 1.23 33.33 7.96
C ASP A 319 -0.24 33.76 7.98
N GLU A 320 -0.49 35.03 7.69
CA GLU A 320 -1.83 35.62 7.56
C GLU A 320 -2.75 34.81 6.62
N ALA A 321 -2.19 34.21 5.56
CA ALA A 321 -2.96 33.38 4.64
C ALA A 321 -3.61 32.17 5.33
N MET A 322 -2.97 31.60 6.36
CA MET A 322 -3.45 30.44 7.12
C MET A 322 -4.20 30.81 8.39
N ARG A 323 -3.83 31.94 9.02
CA ARG A 323 -4.29 32.34 10.37
C ARG A 323 -5.81 32.36 10.50
N ARG A 324 -6.52 32.84 9.47
CA ARG A 324 -7.99 32.92 9.45
C ARG A 324 -8.72 31.58 9.41
N TYR A 325 -8.01 30.49 9.15
CA TYR A 325 -8.55 29.12 9.16
C TYR A 325 -8.06 28.30 10.36
N CYS A 326 -7.20 28.88 11.21
CA CYS A 326 -6.68 28.20 12.38
C CYS A 326 -7.79 27.80 13.36
N ASP A 327 -7.63 26.62 13.94
CA ASP A 327 -8.52 26.08 14.97
C ASP A 327 -7.81 26.14 16.33
N GLU A 328 -8.50 26.56 17.39
CA GLU A 328 -7.96 26.60 18.76
C GLU A 328 -7.62 25.22 19.31
N LYS A 329 -8.33 24.19 18.84
CA LYS A 329 -8.11 22.78 19.21
C LYS A 329 -7.01 22.12 18.37
N CYS A 330 -6.34 22.87 17.48
CA CYS A 330 -5.26 22.37 16.63
C CYS A 330 -4.14 21.74 17.48
N ILE A 331 -3.68 20.56 17.07
CA ILE A 331 -2.63 19.80 17.75
C ILE A 331 -1.30 20.55 17.87
N LEU A 332 -1.02 21.46 16.92
CA LEU A 332 0.18 22.29 16.93
C LEU A 332 0.09 23.47 17.94
N LYS A 333 -1.11 23.78 18.46
CA LYS A 333 -1.30 24.74 19.56
C LYS A 333 -1.27 24.08 20.95
N LYS A 334 -1.53 22.77 21.06
CA LYS A 334 -1.66 22.03 22.34
C LYS A 334 -0.35 21.47 22.91
N GLY A 335 0.80 21.78 22.32
CA GLY A 335 2.09 21.28 22.80
C GLY A 335 3.17 22.36 22.79
N THR A 336 3.61 22.72 23.99
CA THR A 336 4.84 23.47 24.33
C THR A 336 4.95 24.91 23.82
N GLY A 337 5.31 25.81 24.74
CA GLY A 337 5.75 27.18 24.46
C GLY A 337 7.06 27.22 23.67
N MET A 338 7.00 26.82 22.41
CA MET A 338 7.96 27.18 21.39
C MET A 338 7.26 28.20 20.50
N GLU A 339 7.77 29.42 20.50
CA GLU A 339 7.58 30.32 19.37
C GLU A 339 7.78 29.50 18.08
N CYS A 340 6.80 29.54 17.19
CA CYS A 340 6.92 28.96 15.86
C CYS A 340 8.01 29.73 15.10
N ARG A 341 9.26 29.24 15.15
CA ARG A 341 10.35 29.65 14.26
C ARG A 341 10.52 28.64 13.13
#